data_AF-A0AAJ0DRH1-F1
#
_entry.id   AF-A0AAJ0DRH1-F1
#
_cell.length_a   1.000
_cell.length_b   1.000
_cell.length_c   1.000
_cell.angle_alpha   90.00
_cell.angle_beta   90.00
_cell.angle_gamma   90.00
#
_symmetry.space_group_name_H-M   'P 1'
#
loop_
_entity.id
_entity.type
_entity.pdbx_description
1 polymer ?
#
loop_
_entity_poly.entity_id
_entity_poly.type
_entity_poly.pdbx_seq_one_letter_code
_entity_poly.pdbx_strand_id
1 'polypeptide(L)'
;MRNSIVLSPGLARPSTFHTTRRSFVTTAAKSVAAATSSPASAPPLNPRWLSELQSRIKRCAGLDLSGQQKEELAALRKAVDGQWLELLAGREGFLTGPGWRGLDRHTVTWGDQDAMVLQGHVNNVVYNKYAESARVNWLRNFATTVDPEHKDEWDQLMSPKDIGLIMRSIKTDYKFVSDALINRNHQEPKVVVFFGAAAVEPKTPESLTLTTNVKPMAYPDHVTVLHKLVSKPTYESDFILLEALLVSEGHRRPAARCFEDIVVYDYKTAKRAPLKPFMVDRLRETYEAQEQSKIDCEEKVKGLVDVVERLEKAVSFKVSFIIMGSISFREHIRWIPDEASEPTSTIVLTSPQRRFVDLRILKQTPTVDGVQDTHGIERLEWGIAGTSSSSTRTDDQGAEVRHSRWEHWVDSRTTEPENAADEGDMYEQPDGLTLEKGRMVNPATGAETDYEELWRDVEPVTVPPVGAAAEGGEAPKGVECVVLKHEDETSGARGVVVWLGRFCQGISRVGEEVAAERWEWKEGEGWRRTVRIGDRALPCEVLLMTGAALSVGTHVVHEEAVWDVLESR
;
A
#
# COMPACT_ATOMS: atom_id res chain seq x y z
N MET A 1 58.28 66.85 -8.50
CA MET A 1 57.88 67.65 -7.32
C MET A 1 56.53 67.12 -6.85
N ARG A 2 56.41 66.87 -5.54
CA ARG A 2 55.19 66.43 -4.85
C ARG A 2 54.11 67.52 -4.97
N ASN A 3 52.84 67.12 -5.07
CA ASN A 3 51.73 67.57 -4.20
C ASN A 3 50.39 67.06 -4.78
N SER A 4 49.69 66.15 -4.11
CA SER A 4 48.74 66.39 -3.01
C SER A 4 47.41 66.99 -3.51
N ILE A 5 46.38 66.15 -3.64
CA ILE A 5 44.98 66.58 -3.72
C ILE A 5 44.32 66.18 -2.41
N VAL A 6 43.94 67.19 -1.61
CA VAL A 6 43.07 67.06 -0.44
C VAL A 6 41.80 67.83 -0.75
N LEU A 7 40.67 67.13 -0.52
CA LEU A 7 39.28 67.58 -0.62
C LEU A 7 38.95 68.67 0.41
N SER A 8 37.98 69.53 0.09
CA SER A 8 37.03 70.12 1.05
C SER A 8 35.94 70.96 0.36
N PRO A 9 34.79 71.19 1.04
CA PRO A 9 33.47 70.98 0.46
C PRO A 9 32.62 72.26 0.35
N GLY A 10 31.53 72.16 -0.40
CA GLY A 10 30.41 73.10 -0.27
C GLY A 10 29.55 73.18 -1.53
N LEU A 11 28.34 72.63 -1.49
CA LEU A 11 27.13 73.40 -1.17
C LEU A 11 25.87 72.57 -1.49
N ALA A 12 24.95 72.61 -0.53
CA ALA A 12 23.50 72.69 -0.65
C ALA A 12 22.73 71.79 -1.65
N ARG A 13 21.83 70.99 -1.07
CA ARG A 13 20.60 70.47 -1.70
C ARG A 13 19.85 71.59 -2.45
N PRO A 14 19.17 71.23 -3.56
CA PRO A 14 17.73 71.36 -3.52
C PRO A 14 16.93 70.20 -4.15
N SER A 15 15.71 70.07 -3.62
CA SER A 15 14.47 69.58 -4.23
C SER A 15 14.41 68.19 -4.85
N THR A 16 13.70 67.33 -4.13
CA THR A 16 12.89 66.21 -4.62
C THR A 16 12.17 66.53 -5.93
N PHE A 17 12.59 65.88 -7.02
CA PHE A 17 11.74 65.66 -8.18
C PHE A 17 11.07 64.30 -8.05
N HIS A 18 9.74 64.31 -7.95
CA HIS A 18 8.91 63.13 -8.13
C HIS A 18 9.04 62.66 -9.58
N THR A 19 9.88 61.65 -9.81
CA THR A 19 9.81 60.88 -11.05
C THR A 19 8.74 59.80 -10.89
N THR A 20 7.61 60.03 -11.54
CA THR A 20 6.49 59.09 -11.67
C THR A 20 7.01 57.73 -12.13
N ARG A 21 6.89 56.73 -11.26
CA ARG A 21 7.13 55.32 -11.56
C ARG A 21 6.13 54.91 -12.66
N ARG A 22 6.56 54.93 -13.93
CA ARG A 22 5.78 54.31 -15.01
C ARG A 22 5.80 52.81 -14.76
N SER A 23 4.72 52.33 -14.15
CA SER A 23 4.34 50.93 -14.13
C SER A 23 4.25 50.46 -15.57
N PHE A 24 5.11 49.53 -15.98
CA PHE A 24 4.84 48.73 -17.17
C PHE A 24 3.66 47.82 -16.81
N VAL A 25 2.45 48.31 -17.08
CA VAL A 25 1.25 47.50 -17.11
C VAL A 25 1.36 46.64 -18.36
N THR A 26 1.78 45.40 -18.20
CA THR A 26 1.58 44.35 -19.20
C THR A 26 0.08 44.10 -19.25
N THR A 27 -0.59 44.70 -20.23
CA THR A 27 -1.95 44.34 -20.61
C THR A 27 -1.90 42.90 -21.10
N ALA A 28 -2.14 41.95 -20.21
CA ALA A 28 -2.41 40.57 -20.58
C ALA A 28 -3.61 40.58 -21.53
N ALA A 29 -3.40 40.10 -22.75
CA ALA A 29 -4.43 39.98 -23.75
C ALA A 29 -5.53 39.04 -23.22
N LYS A 30 -6.66 39.63 -22.83
CA LYS A 30 -7.96 38.95 -22.71
C LYS A 30 -8.59 38.88 -24.10
N SER A 31 -8.57 37.70 -24.70
CA SER A 31 -9.52 37.14 -25.70
C SER A 31 -8.77 36.01 -26.44
N VAL A 32 -9.27 34.78 -26.63
CA VAL A 32 -10.62 34.24 -26.70
C VAL A 32 -10.56 32.83 -26.10
N ALA A 33 -11.09 32.64 -24.89
CA ALA A 33 -11.56 31.32 -24.47
C ALA A 33 -13.04 31.28 -24.84
N ALA A 34 -13.35 30.75 -26.03
CA ALA A 34 -14.70 30.34 -26.31
C ALA A 34 -15.04 29.21 -25.33
N ALA A 35 -16.06 29.43 -24.52
CA ALA A 35 -16.54 28.46 -23.54
C ALA A 35 -17.13 27.25 -24.26
N THR A 36 -16.29 26.26 -24.54
CA THR A 36 -16.72 24.87 -24.58
C THR A 36 -16.38 24.27 -23.23
N SER A 37 -17.40 23.74 -22.55
CA SER A 37 -17.27 23.05 -21.28
C SER A 37 -16.29 21.89 -21.40
N SER A 38 -15.03 22.09 -21.01
CA SER A 38 -14.09 20.99 -20.81
C SER A 38 -14.57 20.15 -19.61
N PRO A 39 -14.62 18.81 -19.72
CA PRO A 39 -14.88 17.96 -18.57
C PRO A 39 -13.81 18.23 -17.50
N ALA A 40 -14.22 18.18 -16.23
CA ALA A 40 -13.36 18.45 -15.09
C ALA A 40 -12.00 17.75 -15.24
N SER A 41 -10.91 18.52 -15.25
CA SER A 41 -9.56 17.96 -15.32
C SER A 41 -9.35 17.01 -14.13
N ALA A 42 -8.97 15.77 -14.41
CA ALA A 42 -8.54 14.82 -13.38
C ALA A 42 -7.53 15.49 -12.42
N PRO A 43 -7.54 15.13 -11.12
CA PRO A 43 -6.59 15.68 -10.16
C PRO A 43 -5.15 15.52 -10.68
N PRO A 44 -4.26 16.50 -10.44
CA PRO A 44 -2.90 16.45 -10.93
C PRO A 44 -2.20 15.19 -10.44
N LEU A 45 -1.62 14.43 -11.38
CA LEU A 45 -0.90 13.19 -11.11
C LEU A 45 0.20 13.44 -10.07
N ASN A 46 0.19 12.68 -8.97
CA ASN A 46 1.24 12.75 -7.95
C ASN A 46 2.61 12.51 -8.62
N PRO A 47 3.54 13.48 -8.66
CA PRO A 47 4.80 13.33 -9.39
C PRO A 47 5.70 12.22 -8.84
N ARG A 48 5.42 11.72 -7.63
CA ARG A 48 6.16 10.62 -6.99
C ARG A 48 5.49 9.26 -7.17
N TRP A 49 4.35 9.16 -7.86
CA TRP A 49 3.55 7.93 -7.92
C TRP A 49 4.37 6.71 -8.40
N LEU A 50 5.22 6.86 -9.42
CA LEU A 50 6.01 5.75 -9.95
C LEU A 50 7.07 5.30 -8.95
N SER A 51 7.74 6.25 -8.29
CA SER A 51 8.72 5.95 -7.24
C SER A 51 8.06 5.33 -6.00
N GLU A 52 6.83 5.72 -5.68
CA GLU A 52 6.03 5.16 -4.60
C GLU A 52 5.58 3.73 -4.94
N LEU A 53 5.11 3.49 -6.17
CA LEU A 53 4.77 2.16 -6.67
C LEU A 53 5.99 1.23 -6.63
N GLN A 54 7.14 1.69 -7.13
CA GLN A 54 8.40 0.92 -7.05
C GLN A 54 8.80 0.62 -5.60
N SER A 55 8.56 1.56 -4.68
CA SER A 55 8.83 1.36 -3.26
C SER A 55 7.89 0.33 -2.63
N ARG A 56 6.60 0.35 -3.00
CA ARG A 56 5.62 -0.67 -2.60
C ARG A 56 6.02 -2.06 -3.10
N ILE A 57 6.35 -2.19 -4.38
CA ILE A 57 6.85 -3.44 -4.98
C ILE A 57 8.09 -3.96 -4.25
N LYS A 58 9.03 -3.08 -3.91
CA LYS A 58 10.21 -3.45 -3.12
C LYS A 58 9.85 -3.96 -1.72
N ARG A 59 8.86 -3.35 -1.05
CA ARG A 59 8.38 -3.84 0.26
C ARG A 59 7.75 -5.22 0.13
N CYS A 60 7.00 -5.47 -0.94
CA CYS A 60 6.42 -6.80 -1.20
C CYS A 60 7.48 -7.90 -1.31
N ALA A 61 8.71 -7.58 -1.74
CA ALA A 61 9.79 -8.56 -1.84
C ALA A 61 10.30 -9.06 -0.46
N GLY A 62 10.05 -8.30 0.61
CA GLY A 62 10.37 -8.71 1.97
C GLY A 62 9.25 -9.50 2.67
N LEU A 63 8.15 -9.77 1.97
CA LEU A 63 6.99 -10.46 2.54
C LEU A 63 7.07 -11.97 2.28
N ASP A 64 6.44 -12.75 3.16
CA ASP A 64 6.33 -14.21 3.01
C ASP A 64 5.22 -14.60 2.01
N LEU A 65 5.56 -14.48 0.72
CA LEU A 65 4.68 -14.74 -0.41
C LEU A 65 4.72 -16.21 -0.86
N SER A 66 3.59 -16.74 -1.32
CA SER A 66 3.51 -18.07 -1.95
C SER A 66 4.29 -18.12 -3.27
N GLY A 67 4.51 -19.34 -3.81
CA GLY A 67 5.22 -19.52 -5.09
C GLY A 67 4.61 -18.70 -6.23
N GLN A 68 3.29 -18.79 -6.42
CA GLN A 68 2.56 -18.03 -7.44
C GLN A 68 2.67 -16.50 -7.21
N GLN A 69 2.56 -16.04 -5.96
CA GLN A 69 2.67 -14.62 -5.62
C GLN A 69 4.08 -14.06 -5.87
N LYS A 70 5.12 -14.87 -5.66
CA LYS A 70 6.51 -14.51 -5.99
C LYS A 70 6.71 -14.36 -7.51
N GLU A 71 6.11 -15.24 -8.31
CA GLU A 71 6.13 -15.11 -9.77
C GLU A 71 5.38 -13.86 -10.25
N GLU A 72 4.21 -13.58 -9.69
CA GLU A 72 3.45 -12.36 -10.00
C GLU A 72 4.23 -11.10 -9.61
N LEU A 73 4.86 -11.07 -8.43
CA LEU A 73 5.69 -9.95 -8.00
C LEU A 73 6.89 -9.75 -8.94
N ALA A 74 7.51 -10.84 -9.40
CA ALA A 74 8.62 -10.79 -10.35
C ALA A 74 8.17 -10.24 -11.72
N ALA A 75 7.03 -10.72 -12.23
CA ALA A 75 6.44 -10.24 -13.47
C ALA A 75 6.07 -8.74 -13.37
N LEU A 76 5.47 -8.33 -12.26
CA LEU A 76 5.12 -6.95 -11.96
C LEU A 76 6.36 -6.05 -11.95
N ARG A 77 7.41 -6.45 -11.22
CA ARG A 77 8.67 -5.71 -11.19
C ARG A 77 9.28 -5.58 -12.58
N LYS A 78 9.30 -6.66 -13.37
CA LYS A 78 9.80 -6.64 -14.74
C LYS A 78 9.00 -5.69 -15.63
N ALA A 79 7.68 -5.67 -15.50
CA ALA A 79 6.81 -4.76 -16.25
C ALA A 79 7.10 -3.29 -15.89
N VAL A 80 7.10 -2.96 -14.59
CA VAL A 80 7.36 -1.59 -14.12
C VAL A 80 8.76 -1.12 -14.50
N ASP A 81 9.78 -1.96 -14.32
CA ASP A 81 11.17 -1.61 -14.66
C ASP A 81 11.42 -1.53 -16.17
N GLY A 82 10.77 -2.38 -16.96
CA GLY A 82 10.93 -2.42 -18.42
C GLY A 82 10.14 -1.33 -19.16
N GLN A 83 9.03 -0.87 -18.57
CA GLN A 83 8.10 0.06 -19.21
C GLN A 83 8.02 1.41 -18.49
N TRP A 84 9.00 1.71 -17.62
CA TRP A 84 9.01 2.90 -16.76
C TRP A 84 8.80 4.22 -17.52
N LEU A 85 9.36 4.36 -18.74
CA LEU A 85 9.24 5.58 -19.54
C LEU A 85 7.81 5.79 -20.06
N GLU A 86 7.20 4.72 -20.55
CA GLU A 86 5.80 4.71 -20.99
C GLU A 86 4.86 4.98 -19.81
N LEU A 87 5.08 4.31 -18.69
CA LEU A 87 4.31 4.54 -17.47
C LEU A 87 4.43 6.00 -17.01
N LEU A 88 5.64 6.57 -17.01
CA LEU A 88 5.91 7.94 -16.59
C LEU A 88 5.26 8.98 -17.51
N ALA A 89 5.44 8.84 -18.83
CA ALA A 89 5.12 9.89 -19.80
C ALA A 89 3.84 9.63 -20.59
N GLY A 90 3.46 8.37 -20.82
CA GLY A 90 2.26 7.99 -21.57
C GLY A 90 0.96 8.41 -20.88
N ARG A 91 0.90 8.37 -19.54
CA ARG A 91 -0.23 8.92 -18.76
C ARG A 91 -0.47 10.42 -19.01
N GLU A 92 0.54 11.14 -19.47
CA GLU A 92 0.46 12.56 -19.80
C GLU A 92 0.28 12.81 -21.30
N GLY A 93 0.14 11.75 -22.10
CA GLY A 93 -0.05 11.77 -23.55
C GLY A 93 1.24 11.93 -24.34
N PHE A 94 2.41 11.60 -23.78
CA PHE A 94 3.62 11.50 -24.59
C PHE A 94 3.69 10.12 -25.24
N LEU A 95 3.89 10.08 -26.56
CA LEU A 95 4.16 8.83 -27.26
C LEU A 95 5.62 8.42 -27.00
N THR A 96 5.83 7.22 -26.46
CA THR A 96 7.14 6.77 -25.96
C THR A 96 7.80 5.66 -26.80
N GLY A 97 7.14 5.23 -27.88
CA GLY A 97 7.71 4.24 -28.80
C GLY A 97 8.99 4.78 -29.48
N PRO A 98 9.92 3.91 -29.94
CA PRO A 98 11.20 4.34 -30.50
C PRO A 98 11.11 5.40 -31.61
N GLY A 99 10.09 5.34 -32.47
CA GLY A 99 9.84 6.34 -33.52
C GLY A 99 9.37 7.71 -33.04
N TRP A 100 9.00 7.85 -31.76
CA TRP A 100 8.50 9.11 -31.18
C TRP A 100 9.52 9.83 -30.30
N ARG A 101 10.67 9.21 -30.02
CA ARG A 101 11.71 9.78 -29.16
C ARG A 101 12.59 10.71 -29.98
N GLY A 102 12.44 12.02 -29.78
CA GLY A 102 13.24 13.01 -30.49
C GLY A 102 14.73 12.93 -30.13
N LEU A 103 15.02 12.64 -28.87
CA LEU A 103 16.33 12.13 -28.45
C LEU A 103 16.09 10.87 -27.64
N ASP A 104 16.70 9.77 -28.04
CA ASP A 104 16.62 8.49 -27.33
C ASP A 104 17.97 8.20 -26.67
N ARG A 105 17.99 8.22 -25.34
CA ARG A 105 19.18 7.93 -24.52
C ARG A 105 20.43 8.72 -24.96
N HIS A 106 20.24 9.99 -25.34
CA HIS A 106 21.32 10.87 -25.76
C HIS A 106 22.31 11.05 -24.62
N THR A 107 23.60 10.84 -24.89
CA THR A 107 24.63 10.91 -23.85
C THR A 107 24.77 12.36 -23.37
N VAL A 108 24.58 12.59 -22.07
CA VAL A 108 24.95 13.88 -21.45
C VAL A 108 26.46 13.99 -21.53
N THR A 109 26.98 15.04 -22.15
CA THR A 109 28.43 15.20 -22.30
C THR A 109 29.00 16.07 -21.18
N TRP A 110 30.27 15.86 -20.80
CA TRP A 110 30.90 16.67 -19.75
C TRP A 110 30.87 18.18 -20.05
N GLY A 111 30.99 18.57 -21.32
CA GLY A 111 30.93 19.96 -21.77
C GLY A 111 29.54 20.61 -21.74
N ASP A 112 28.49 19.84 -21.49
CA ASP A 112 27.14 20.37 -21.28
C ASP A 112 26.92 20.87 -19.84
N GLN A 113 27.89 20.66 -18.94
CA GLN A 113 27.80 21.05 -17.54
C GLN A 113 28.29 22.48 -17.28
N ASP A 114 27.79 23.11 -16.23
CA ASP A 114 28.41 24.31 -15.65
C ASP A 114 29.07 24.02 -14.29
N ALA A 115 29.89 24.98 -13.83
CA ALA A 115 30.66 24.87 -12.60
C ALA A 115 29.84 25.25 -11.33
N MET A 116 28.52 25.43 -11.45
CA MET A 116 27.71 25.81 -10.30
C MET A 116 27.45 24.58 -9.42
N VAL A 117 27.75 24.71 -8.12
CA VAL A 117 27.66 23.68 -7.06
C VAL A 117 28.81 22.65 -7.08
N LEU A 118 29.26 22.21 -5.89
CA LEU A 118 30.36 21.26 -5.61
C LEU A 118 30.35 19.94 -6.40
N GLN A 119 29.29 19.63 -7.15
CA GLN A 119 29.14 18.40 -7.94
C GLN A 119 28.88 18.63 -9.45
N GLY A 120 28.69 19.89 -9.90
CA GLY A 120 28.35 20.22 -11.30
C GLY A 120 27.00 19.68 -11.77
N HIS A 121 26.36 20.35 -12.74
CA HIS A 121 25.14 19.84 -13.39
C HIS A 121 25.02 20.36 -14.83
N VAL A 122 24.13 19.76 -15.63
CA VAL A 122 23.80 20.25 -16.97
C VAL A 122 23.35 21.70 -16.89
N ASN A 123 23.99 22.56 -17.68
CA ASN A 123 23.67 23.98 -17.72
C ASN A 123 22.22 24.20 -18.19
N ASN A 124 21.54 25.15 -17.57
CA ASN A 124 20.13 25.46 -17.84
C ASN A 124 19.81 25.68 -19.33
N VAL A 125 20.71 26.33 -20.08
CA VAL A 125 20.50 26.63 -21.50
C VAL A 125 20.62 25.38 -22.37
N VAL A 126 21.35 24.36 -21.92
CA VAL A 126 21.53 23.10 -22.65
C VAL A 126 20.21 22.33 -22.73
N TYR A 127 19.32 22.45 -21.76
CA TYR A 127 17.97 21.86 -21.86
C TYR A 127 17.20 22.39 -23.07
N ASN A 128 17.34 23.67 -23.42
CA ASN A 128 16.70 24.24 -24.61
C ASN A 128 17.33 23.68 -25.89
N LYS A 129 18.66 23.49 -25.90
CA LYS A 129 19.38 22.84 -27.00
C LYS A 129 18.90 21.39 -27.20
N TYR A 130 18.70 20.63 -26.12
CA TYR A 130 18.16 19.28 -26.18
C TYR A 130 16.72 19.26 -26.68
N ALA A 131 15.86 20.16 -26.20
CA ALA A 131 14.48 20.27 -26.66
C ALA A 131 14.41 20.58 -28.17
N GLU A 132 15.18 21.56 -28.65
CA GLU A 132 15.23 21.89 -30.07
C GLU A 132 15.76 20.73 -30.92
N SER A 133 16.88 20.10 -30.51
CA SER A 133 17.44 18.95 -31.22
C SER A 133 16.44 17.80 -31.31
N ALA A 134 15.72 17.55 -30.21
CA ALA A 134 14.69 16.53 -30.15
C ALA A 134 13.47 16.88 -31.01
N ARG A 135 13.03 18.15 -31.07
CA ARG A 135 11.93 18.59 -31.94
C ARG A 135 12.27 18.35 -33.41
N VAL A 136 13.49 18.68 -33.83
CA VAL A 136 13.96 18.46 -35.21
C VAL A 136 13.92 16.98 -35.56
N ASN A 137 14.44 16.12 -34.68
CA ASN A 137 14.42 14.67 -34.89
C ASN A 137 12.99 14.10 -34.85
N TRP A 138 12.14 14.58 -33.95
CA TRP A 138 10.74 14.18 -33.86
C TRP A 138 9.99 14.48 -35.17
N LEU A 139 10.21 15.65 -35.77
CA LEU A 139 9.65 15.99 -37.08
C LEU A 139 10.24 15.15 -38.21
N ARG A 140 11.55 14.88 -38.19
CA ARG A 140 12.19 13.97 -39.16
C ARG A 140 11.63 12.55 -39.10
N ASN A 141 11.21 12.10 -37.92
CA ASN A 141 10.58 10.79 -37.78
C ASN A 141 9.24 10.72 -38.53
N PHE A 142 8.55 11.85 -38.79
CA PHE A 142 7.41 11.84 -39.71
C PHE A 142 7.84 11.41 -41.10
N ALA A 143 8.94 11.98 -41.61
CA ALA A 143 9.48 11.67 -42.93
C ALA A 143 9.89 10.20 -43.10
N THR A 144 10.27 9.52 -42.01
CA THR A 144 10.80 8.15 -42.08
C THR A 144 9.85 7.07 -41.57
N THR A 145 8.92 7.39 -40.67
CA THR A 145 8.12 6.38 -39.97
C THR A 145 6.61 6.64 -39.95
N VAL A 146 6.17 7.90 -39.92
CA VAL A 146 4.73 8.24 -39.80
C VAL A 146 4.09 8.51 -41.16
N ASP A 147 4.83 9.19 -42.05
CA ASP A 147 4.37 9.64 -43.35
C ASP A 147 5.50 9.62 -44.40
N PRO A 148 5.98 8.41 -44.79
CA PRO A 148 7.06 8.30 -45.77
C PRO A 148 6.69 8.79 -47.17
N GLU A 149 5.39 8.87 -47.48
CA GLU A 149 4.88 9.34 -48.78
C GLU A 149 5.22 10.82 -49.02
N HIS A 150 5.23 11.64 -47.96
CA HIS A 150 5.55 13.07 -48.01
C HIS A 150 6.94 13.37 -47.41
N LYS A 151 7.86 12.42 -47.50
CA LYS A 151 9.19 12.50 -46.87
C LYS A 151 9.93 13.78 -47.24
N ASP A 152 9.94 14.15 -48.52
CA ASP A 152 10.72 15.30 -49.00
C ASP A 152 10.19 16.63 -48.43
N GLU A 153 8.88 16.76 -48.25
CA GLU A 153 8.25 17.92 -47.63
C GLU A 153 8.53 18.01 -46.12
N TRP A 154 8.50 16.87 -45.42
CA TRP A 154 8.87 16.82 -43.99
C TRP A 154 10.34 17.19 -43.78
N ASP A 155 11.25 16.68 -44.62
CA ASP A 155 12.67 17.02 -44.55
C ASP A 155 12.93 18.50 -44.89
N GLN A 156 12.16 19.06 -45.81
CA GLN A 156 12.27 20.47 -46.21
C GLN A 156 11.91 21.46 -45.10
N LEU A 157 11.16 21.07 -44.05
CA LEU A 157 10.86 21.92 -42.90
C LEU A 157 12.12 22.44 -42.19
N MET A 158 13.24 21.72 -42.32
CA MET A 158 14.55 22.08 -41.76
C MET A 158 15.43 22.85 -42.75
N SER A 159 14.84 23.36 -43.83
CA SER A 159 15.52 24.10 -44.89
C SER A 159 14.75 25.36 -45.26
N PRO A 160 15.40 26.37 -45.85
CA PRO A 160 14.71 27.58 -46.31
C PRO A 160 14.02 27.40 -47.68
N LYS A 161 13.79 26.17 -48.14
CA LYS A 161 13.31 25.89 -49.51
C LYS A 161 11.80 26.06 -49.69
N ASP A 162 11.02 25.97 -48.61
CA ASP A 162 9.55 26.03 -48.66
C ASP A 162 9.00 26.62 -47.35
N ILE A 163 7.99 26.00 -46.73
CA ILE A 163 7.61 26.34 -45.36
C ILE A 163 8.63 25.73 -44.38
N GLY A 164 8.87 26.42 -43.26
CA GLY A 164 9.62 25.87 -42.14
C GLY A 164 9.11 26.38 -40.80
N LEU A 165 9.71 25.87 -39.74
CA LEU A 165 9.24 26.07 -38.38
C LEU A 165 10.19 26.99 -37.60
N ILE A 166 9.65 28.11 -37.12
CA ILE A 166 10.40 29.12 -36.35
C ILE A 166 9.90 29.11 -34.91
N MET A 167 10.82 28.91 -33.97
CA MET A 167 10.52 29.02 -32.54
C MET A 167 10.26 30.50 -32.18
N ARG A 168 9.00 30.84 -31.91
CA ARG A 168 8.58 32.18 -31.45
C ARG A 168 8.93 32.39 -29.99
N SER A 169 8.69 31.38 -29.16
CA SER A 169 9.08 31.40 -27.74
C SER A 169 9.28 30.01 -27.19
N ILE A 170 10.14 29.90 -26.17
CA ILE A 170 10.32 28.70 -25.36
C ILE A 170 10.33 29.10 -23.88
N LYS A 171 9.54 28.39 -23.09
CA LYS A 171 9.58 28.47 -21.62
C LYS A 171 10.09 27.14 -21.07
N THR A 172 11.06 27.20 -20.17
CA THR A 172 11.65 25.99 -19.57
C THR A 172 11.39 25.96 -18.07
N ASP A 173 10.68 24.91 -17.64
CA ASP A 173 10.45 24.61 -16.24
C ASP A 173 11.41 23.50 -15.79
N TYR A 174 12.43 23.88 -15.04
CA TYR A 174 13.41 22.94 -14.50
C TYR A 174 12.84 22.22 -13.29
N LYS A 175 12.89 20.88 -13.28
CA LYS A 175 12.51 20.06 -12.12
C LYS A 175 13.75 19.82 -11.25
N PHE A 176 14.28 20.92 -10.70
CA PHE A 176 15.17 20.88 -9.55
C PHE A 176 14.34 20.42 -8.35
N VAL A 177 14.80 19.41 -7.62
CA VAL A 177 14.19 19.09 -6.34
C VAL A 177 15.18 19.51 -5.28
N SER A 178 14.80 20.53 -4.52
CA SER A 178 15.37 20.78 -3.21
C SER A 178 14.39 21.62 -2.40
N ASP A 179 13.74 20.99 -1.42
CA ASP A 179 13.24 21.69 -0.23
C ASP A 179 14.41 22.17 0.66
N ALA A 180 15.66 21.81 0.35
CA ALA A 180 16.83 22.14 1.15
C ALA A 180 17.53 23.48 0.79
N LEU A 181 17.09 24.21 -0.25
CA LEU A 181 17.75 25.47 -0.68
C LEU A 181 16.89 26.73 -0.52
N ILE A 182 15.64 26.62 -0.04
CA ILE A 182 14.74 27.77 0.21
C ILE A 182 14.51 27.94 1.72
N ASN A 183 15.56 27.75 2.53
CA ASN A 183 15.57 28.26 3.90
C ASN A 183 16.85 29.08 4.14
N ARG A 184 17.07 30.08 3.28
CA ARG A 184 17.98 31.20 3.59
C ARG A 184 17.22 32.25 4.40
N ASN A 185 16.72 31.87 5.58
CA ASN A 185 16.56 32.87 6.63
C ASN A 185 17.96 33.22 7.14
N HIS A 186 18.22 34.51 7.23
CA HIS A 186 19.45 35.11 7.73
C HIS A 186 19.91 34.46 9.04
N GLN A 187 20.90 33.58 8.97
CA GLN A 187 21.89 33.37 10.01
C GLN A 187 23.13 32.76 9.36
N GLU A 188 24.25 33.44 9.52
CA GLU A 188 25.53 33.08 8.91
C GLU A 188 25.96 31.65 9.25
N PRO A 189 26.53 30.89 8.30
CA PRO A 189 27.12 29.60 8.63
C PRO A 189 28.46 29.82 9.33
N LYS A 190 28.58 29.33 10.57
CA LYS A 190 29.88 29.10 11.20
C LYS A 190 30.60 28.00 10.41
N VAL A 191 31.57 28.40 9.60
CA VAL A 191 32.52 27.49 8.96
C VAL A 191 33.37 26.87 10.06
N VAL A 192 33.28 25.55 10.24
CA VAL A 192 34.28 24.77 10.97
C VAL A 192 35.07 23.96 9.95
N VAL A 193 36.30 24.41 9.70
CA VAL A 193 37.29 23.66 8.91
C VAL A 193 38.01 22.70 9.86
N PHE A 194 37.93 21.39 9.61
CA PHE A 194 38.85 20.42 10.22
C PHE A 194 39.94 20.04 9.21
N PHE A 195 41.18 20.39 9.54
CA PHE A 195 42.39 19.76 9.02
C PHE A 195 42.78 18.62 9.97
N GLY A 196 43.16 17.45 9.45
CA GLY A 196 44.00 16.52 10.19
C GLY A 196 43.57 15.05 10.18
N ALA A 197 44.53 14.20 9.84
CA ALA A 197 44.48 12.75 9.73
C ALA A 197 44.16 12.02 11.06
N ALA A 198 43.41 10.91 10.96
CA ALA A 198 43.71 9.62 11.59
C ALA A 198 42.65 8.58 11.19
N ALA A 199 43.11 7.36 10.90
CA ALA A 199 42.30 6.21 10.57
C ALA A 199 41.56 5.67 11.81
N VAL A 200 40.27 5.34 11.66
CA VAL A 200 39.52 4.42 12.53
C VAL A 200 38.58 3.60 11.64
N GLU A 201 38.60 2.28 11.83
CA GLU A 201 37.84 1.26 11.08
C GLU A 201 36.31 1.39 11.19
N PRO A 202 35.53 0.84 10.22
CA PRO A 202 34.08 1.00 10.20
C PRO A 202 33.38 -0.04 11.09
N LYS A 203 32.57 0.42 12.05
CA LYS A 203 31.53 -0.40 12.70
C LYS A 203 30.16 -0.02 12.13
N THR A 204 29.43 -1.06 11.69
CA THR A 204 27.97 -1.19 11.49
C THR A 204 27.26 -0.20 10.54
N PRO A 205 26.66 -0.67 9.42
CA PRO A 205 25.79 0.15 8.59
C PRO A 205 24.32 -0.08 8.99
N GLU A 206 23.85 0.56 10.07
CA GLU A 206 22.40 0.64 10.34
C GLU A 206 21.99 2.09 10.64
N SER A 207 21.80 2.82 9.55
CA SER A 207 20.73 3.82 9.42
C SER A 207 20.62 4.14 7.94
N LEU A 208 19.76 3.40 7.22
CA LEU A 208 19.25 3.83 5.93
C LEU A 208 18.32 5.01 6.18
N THR A 209 18.88 6.18 6.46
CA THR A 209 18.18 7.43 6.22
C THR A 209 17.82 7.46 4.74
N LEU A 210 16.53 7.30 4.44
CA LEU A 210 15.90 7.60 3.16
C LEU A 210 15.99 9.10 2.87
N THR A 211 17.19 9.64 2.78
CA THR A 211 17.42 10.93 2.13
C THR A 211 17.27 10.66 0.64
N THR A 212 16.16 11.09 0.07
CA THR A 212 15.98 11.18 -1.38
C THR A 212 17.14 12.00 -1.93
N ASN A 213 18.10 11.31 -2.53
CA ASN A 213 19.31 11.89 -3.11
C ASN A 213 18.90 12.62 -4.40
N VAL A 214 18.34 13.83 -4.27
CA VAL A 214 17.83 14.53 -5.45
C VAL A 214 18.87 15.49 -6.00
N LYS A 215 19.55 15.03 -7.05
CA LYS A 215 20.56 15.80 -7.77
C LYS A 215 20.02 16.19 -9.15
N PRO A 216 20.32 17.40 -9.65
CA PRO A 216 20.10 17.75 -11.05
C PRO A 216 20.81 16.74 -11.98
N MET A 217 20.37 16.67 -13.25
CA MET A 217 21.03 15.80 -14.23
C MET A 217 22.48 16.26 -14.44
N ALA A 218 23.41 15.32 -14.40
CA ALA A 218 24.84 15.56 -14.49
C ALA A 218 25.51 14.41 -15.24
N TYR A 219 26.70 14.66 -15.80
CA TYR A 219 27.53 13.61 -16.38
C TYR A 219 28.05 12.66 -15.27
N PRO A 220 28.06 11.34 -15.48
CA PRO A 220 27.51 10.62 -16.63
C PRO A 220 25.99 10.35 -16.47
N ASP A 221 25.22 10.62 -17.52
CA ASP A 221 23.80 10.26 -17.63
C ASP A 221 23.39 10.20 -19.11
N HIS A 222 22.18 9.71 -19.38
CA HIS A 222 21.53 9.79 -20.68
C HIS A 222 20.21 10.56 -20.56
N VAL A 223 19.94 11.44 -21.52
CA VAL A 223 18.69 12.17 -21.63
C VAL A 223 17.83 11.59 -22.74
N THR A 224 16.57 11.31 -22.42
CA THR A 224 15.53 11.01 -23.41
C THR A 224 14.56 12.18 -23.46
N VAL A 225 14.25 12.68 -24.67
CA VAL A 225 13.38 13.84 -24.87
C VAL A 225 12.19 13.45 -25.73
N LEU A 226 11.01 13.65 -25.18
CA LEU A 226 9.72 13.34 -25.79
C LEU A 226 8.98 14.64 -26.13
N HIS A 227 8.20 14.64 -27.20
CA HIS A 227 7.34 15.77 -27.58
C HIS A 227 5.89 15.32 -27.65
N LYS A 228 4.98 16.24 -27.30
CA LYS A 228 3.56 16.10 -27.60
C LYS A 228 2.95 17.40 -28.11
N LEU A 229 1.84 17.28 -28.83
CA LEU A 229 1.04 18.42 -29.26
C LEU A 229 0.18 18.87 -28.07
N VAL A 230 0.19 20.17 -27.78
CA VAL A 230 -0.63 20.73 -26.69
C VAL A 230 -2.07 20.91 -27.13
N SER A 231 -2.30 21.16 -28.42
CA SER A 231 -3.63 21.36 -29.01
C SER A 231 -3.72 20.72 -30.38
N LYS A 232 -4.90 20.18 -30.71
CA LYS A 232 -5.18 19.60 -32.03
C LYS A 232 -5.15 20.68 -33.12
N PRO A 233 -4.30 20.56 -34.16
CA PRO A 233 -4.22 21.58 -35.21
C PRO A 233 -5.45 21.57 -36.13
N THR A 234 -5.65 22.69 -36.83
CA THR A 234 -6.65 22.88 -37.88
C THR A 234 -5.98 23.20 -39.22
N TYR A 235 -6.74 23.16 -40.32
CA TYR A 235 -6.19 23.46 -41.65
C TYR A 235 -5.78 24.93 -41.81
N GLU A 236 -6.24 25.80 -40.91
CA GLU A 236 -5.89 27.20 -40.81
C GLU A 236 -4.72 27.47 -39.85
N SER A 237 -4.19 26.43 -39.20
CA SER A 237 -3.13 26.58 -38.20
C SER A 237 -1.83 27.00 -38.84
N ASP A 238 -1.37 28.21 -38.51
CA ASP A 238 -0.05 28.77 -38.86
C ASP A 238 0.97 28.65 -37.71
N PHE A 239 0.64 27.87 -36.69
CA PHE A 239 1.50 27.58 -35.54
C PHE A 239 1.20 26.19 -34.97
N ILE A 240 2.16 25.64 -34.21
CA ILE A 240 2.00 24.45 -33.38
C ILE A 240 2.53 24.75 -31.97
N LEU A 241 1.81 24.25 -30.98
CA LEU A 241 2.22 24.31 -29.57
C LEU A 241 2.71 22.93 -29.16
N LEU A 242 3.95 22.87 -28.68
CA LEU A 242 4.57 21.62 -28.24
C LEU A 242 4.93 21.70 -26.76
N GLU A 243 4.79 20.56 -26.09
CA GLU A 243 5.42 20.33 -24.80
C GLU A 243 6.51 19.29 -24.99
N ALA A 244 7.72 19.60 -24.52
CA ALA A 244 8.85 18.68 -24.47
C ALA A 244 9.08 18.20 -23.03
N LEU A 245 9.18 16.89 -22.84
CA LEU A 245 9.54 16.27 -21.57
C LEU A 245 10.97 15.73 -21.65
N LEU A 246 11.87 16.31 -20.87
CA LEU A 246 13.26 15.87 -20.77
C LEU A 246 13.41 14.98 -19.55
N VAL A 247 13.80 13.72 -19.79
CA VAL A 247 13.87 12.67 -18.78
C VAL A 247 15.31 12.22 -18.60
N SER A 248 15.78 12.16 -17.36
CA SER A 248 17.04 11.51 -16.99
C SER A 248 16.80 10.00 -16.94
N GLU A 249 17.58 9.24 -17.73
CA GLU A 249 17.54 7.78 -17.75
C GLU A 249 18.15 7.19 -16.47
N GLY A 250 19.26 7.76 -15.98
CA GLY A 250 19.92 7.31 -14.76
C GLY A 250 19.05 7.48 -13.51
N HIS A 251 18.30 8.58 -13.44
CA HIS A 251 17.37 8.85 -12.34
C HIS A 251 15.93 8.41 -12.63
N ARG A 252 15.62 7.97 -13.86
CA ARG A 252 14.27 7.60 -14.34
C ARG A 252 13.18 8.61 -13.96
N ARG A 253 13.46 9.90 -14.16
CA ARG A 253 12.56 10.99 -13.74
C ARG A 253 12.60 12.20 -14.67
N PRO A 254 11.54 13.02 -14.69
CA PRO A 254 11.59 14.31 -15.38
C PRO A 254 12.68 15.22 -14.80
N ALA A 255 13.52 15.75 -15.68
CA ALA A 255 14.56 16.73 -15.37
C ALA A 255 14.12 18.15 -15.72
N ALA A 256 13.41 18.33 -16.84
CA ALA A 256 12.82 19.61 -17.23
C ALA A 256 11.62 19.40 -18.15
N ARG A 257 10.83 20.47 -18.30
CA ARG A 257 9.81 20.60 -19.33
C ARG A 257 10.05 21.86 -20.14
N CYS A 258 9.89 21.77 -21.44
CA CYS A 258 9.89 22.94 -22.32
C CYS A 258 8.52 23.11 -22.95
N PHE A 259 8.03 24.34 -23.00
CA PHE A 259 6.79 24.71 -23.68
C PHE A 259 7.17 25.58 -24.86
N GLU A 260 6.87 25.09 -26.06
CA GLU A 260 7.36 25.66 -27.30
C GLU A 260 6.21 26.19 -28.13
N ASP A 261 6.39 27.42 -28.58
CA ASP A 261 5.47 28.10 -29.47
C ASP A 261 6.14 28.26 -30.83
N ILE A 262 5.72 27.43 -31.78
CA ILE A 262 6.39 27.27 -33.06
C ILE A 262 5.48 27.82 -34.16
N VAL A 263 5.99 28.75 -34.94
CA VAL A 263 5.27 29.42 -36.03
C VAL A 263 5.70 28.82 -37.35
N VAL A 264 4.74 28.64 -38.25
CA VAL A 264 4.98 28.22 -39.62
C VAL A 264 5.27 29.44 -40.48
N TYR A 265 6.42 29.43 -41.14
CA TYR A 265 6.90 30.53 -41.96
C TYR A 265 7.22 30.03 -43.36
N ASP A 266 6.63 30.69 -44.37
CA ASP A 266 6.92 30.44 -45.77
C ASP A 266 8.12 31.29 -46.19
N TYR A 267 9.23 30.63 -46.51
CA TYR A 267 10.47 31.29 -46.92
C TYR A 267 10.41 31.86 -48.34
N LYS A 268 9.49 31.39 -49.20
CA LYS A 268 9.30 31.93 -50.56
C LYS A 268 8.56 33.26 -50.51
N THR A 269 7.53 33.35 -49.68
CA THR A 269 6.71 34.58 -49.56
C THR A 269 7.14 35.49 -48.40
N ALA A 270 8.07 35.03 -47.56
CA ALA A 270 8.57 35.73 -46.39
C ALA A 270 7.45 36.16 -45.41
N LYS A 271 6.47 35.28 -45.20
CA LYS A 271 5.29 35.52 -44.35
C LYS A 271 4.91 34.27 -43.56
N ARG A 272 4.10 34.45 -42.52
CA ARG A 272 3.41 33.33 -41.87
C ARG A 272 2.47 32.65 -42.86
N ALA A 273 2.39 31.33 -42.79
CA ALA A 273 1.55 30.52 -43.66
C ALA A 273 0.95 29.36 -42.86
N PRO A 274 -0.24 28.85 -43.23
CA PRO A 274 -0.77 27.64 -42.61
C PRO A 274 0.10 26.42 -42.91
N LEU A 275 0.01 25.40 -42.06
CA LEU A 275 0.53 24.06 -42.35
C LEU A 275 -0.08 23.51 -43.64
N LYS A 276 0.67 22.65 -44.34
CA LYS A 276 0.13 21.90 -45.49
C LYS A 276 -0.97 20.94 -45.01
N PRO A 277 -2.04 20.71 -45.80
CA PRO A 277 -3.16 19.86 -45.38
C PRO A 277 -2.76 18.47 -44.86
N PHE A 278 -1.87 17.76 -45.57
CA PHE A 278 -1.42 16.43 -45.14
C PHE A 278 -0.65 16.47 -43.80
N MET A 279 0.09 17.55 -43.52
CA MET A 279 0.78 17.72 -42.22
C MET A 279 -0.24 17.89 -41.10
N VAL A 280 -1.33 18.63 -41.34
CA VAL A 280 -2.42 18.79 -40.38
C VAL A 280 -3.08 17.44 -40.10
N ASP A 281 -3.32 16.63 -41.12
CA ASP A 281 -3.91 15.29 -40.96
C ASP A 281 -3.02 14.39 -40.09
N ARG A 282 -1.71 14.29 -40.40
CA ARG A 282 -0.77 13.47 -39.62
C ARG A 282 -0.60 13.97 -38.19
N LEU A 283 -0.59 15.28 -37.97
CA LEU A 283 -0.52 15.86 -36.62
C LEU A 283 -1.81 15.66 -35.83
N ARG A 284 -2.99 15.66 -36.49
CA ARG A 284 -4.26 15.33 -35.85
C ARG A 284 -4.32 13.87 -35.41
N GLU A 285 -3.90 12.95 -36.27
CA GLU A 285 -3.78 11.53 -35.93
C GLU A 285 -2.80 11.33 -34.76
N THR A 286 -1.68 12.05 -34.77
CA THR A 286 -0.72 12.03 -33.66
C THR A 286 -1.34 12.53 -32.36
N TYR A 287 -2.11 13.63 -32.40
CA TYR A 287 -2.82 14.14 -31.23
C TYR A 287 -3.86 13.12 -30.70
N GLU A 288 -4.59 12.46 -31.59
CA GLU A 288 -5.54 11.41 -31.20
C GLU A 288 -4.84 10.21 -30.54
N ALA A 289 -3.69 9.79 -31.09
CA ALA A 289 -2.86 8.76 -30.46
C ALA A 289 -2.35 9.19 -29.07
N GLN A 290 -2.06 10.48 -28.87
CA GLN A 290 -1.66 11.01 -27.56
C GLN A 290 -2.81 10.93 -26.54
N GLU A 291 -4.04 11.24 -26.95
CA GLU A 291 -5.22 11.10 -26.10
C GLU A 291 -5.50 9.62 -25.76
N GLN A 292 -5.39 8.73 -26.75
CA GLN A 292 -5.56 7.29 -26.52
C GLN A 292 -4.48 6.73 -25.58
N SER A 293 -3.22 7.16 -25.75
CA SER A 293 -2.11 6.74 -24.90
C SER A 293 -2.33 7.06 -23.42
N LYS A 294 -3.01 8.18 -23.10
CA LYS A 294 -3.38 8.50 -21.71
C LYS A 294 -4.31 7.46 -21.12
N ILE A 295 -5.34 7.07 -21.88
CA ILE A 295 -6.35 6.09 -21.46
C ILE A 295 -5.68 4.74 -21.23
N ASP A 296 -4.96 4.24 -22.24
CA ASP A 296 -4.29 2.94 -22.19
C ASP A 296 -3.29 2.86 -21.03
N CYS A 297 -2.52 3.94 -20.81
CA CYS A 297 -1.58 4.00 -19.70
C CYS A 297 -2.27 4.06 -18.34
N GLU A 298 -3.40 4.75 -18.21
CA GLU A 298 -4.15 4.81 -16.96
C GLU A 298 -4.72 3.44 -16.58
N GLU A 299 -5.29 2.72 -17.55
CA GLU A 299 -5.77 1.34 -17.34
C GLU A 299 -4.64 0.40 -16.93
N LYS A 300 -3.49 0.50 -17.61
CA LYS A 300 -2.29 -0.27 -17.27
C LYS A 300 -1.81 0.03 -15.85
N VAL A 301 -1.76 1.31 -15.47
CA VAL A 301 -1.35 1.73 -14.12
C VAL A 301 -2.30 1.19 -13.08
N LYS A 302 -3.61 1.29 -13.32
CA LYS A 302 -4.62 0.72 -12.43
C LYS A 302 -4.39 -0.78 -12.22
N GLY A 303 -4.21 -1.54 -13.31
CA GLY A 303 -3.91 -2.97 -13.22
C GLY A 303 -2.64 -3.28 -12.41
N LEU A 304 -1.57 -2.48 -12.59
CA LEU A 304 -0.33 -2.64 -11.80
C LEU A 304 -0.57 -2.35 -10.31
N VAL A 305 -1.35 -1.31 -9.99
CA VAL A 305 -1.69 -0.94 -8.60
C VAL A 305 -2.55 -2.03 -7.96
N ASP A 306 -3.57 -2.54 -8.67
CA ASP A 306 -4.46 -3.60 -8.18
C ASP A 306 -3.68 -4.88 -7.83
N VAL A 307 -2.67 -5.24 -8.64
CA VAL A 307 -1.78 -6.36 -8.34
C VAL A 307 -0.97 -6.11 -7.06
N VAL A 308 -0.39 -4.91 -6.90
CA VAL A 308 0.35 -4.56 -5.67
C VAL A 308 -0.55 -4.63 -4.44
N GLU A 309 -1.74 -4.04 -4.51
CA GLU A 309 -2.69 -4.03 -3.39
C GLU A 309 -3.12 -5.44 -2.99
N ARG A 310 -3.35 -6.31 -3.97
CA ARG A 310 -3.67 -7.71 -3.72
C ARG A 310 -2.51 -8.45 -3.05
N LEU A 311 -1.28 -8.24 -3.49
CA LEU A 311 -0.08 -8.81 -2.86
C LEU A 311 0.13 -8.28 -1.43
N GLU A 312 -0.09 -6.99 -1.20
CA GLU A 312 -0.03 -6.37 0.13
C GLU A 312 -1.11 -6.94 1.07
N LYS A 313 -2.35 -7.10 0.57
CA LYS A 313 -3.48 -7.65 1.35
C LYS A 313 -3.33 -9.12 1.68
N ALA A 314 -2.83 -9.94 0.75
CA ALA A 314 -2.65 -11.37 1.00
C ALA A 314 -1.71 -11.65 2.19
N VAL A 315 -0.76 -10.74 2.44
CA VAL A 315 0.16 -10.81 3.56
C VAL A 315 -0.46 -10.21 4.82
N SER A 316 -1.20 -9.11 4.69
CA SER A 316 -1.98 -8.59 5.82
C SER A 316 -2.98 -9.63 6.36
N PHE A 317 -3.58 -10.44 5.49
CA PHE A 317 -4.49 -11.52 5.89
C PHE A 317 -3.76 -12.62 6.66
N LYS A 318 -2.60 -13.09 6.16
CA LYS A 318 -1.76 -14.08 6.87
C LYS A 318 -1.20 -13.57 8.20
N VAL A 319 -0.74 -12.31 8.25
CA VAL A 319 -0.17 -11.71 9.46
C VAL A 319 -1.26 -11.38 10.48
N SER A 320 -2.44 -10.91 10.07
CA SER A 320 -3.59 -10.73 10.95
C SER A 320 -4.03 -12.06 11.57
N PHE A 321 -4.10 -13.15 10.80
CA PHE A 321 -4.46 -14.48 11.31
C PHE A 321 -3.43 -15.08 12.29
N ILE A 322 -2.18 -14.60 12.23
CA ILE A 322 -1.10 -15.03 13.14
C ILE A 322 -1.06 -14.19 14.42
N ILE A 323 -1.43 -12.90 14.35
CA ILE A 323 -1.35 -11.92 15.45
C ILE A 323 -2.70 -11.69 16.17
N MET A 324 -3.83 -12.00 15.54
CA MET A 324 -5.17 -11.95 16.13
C MET A 324 -5.60 -13.35 16.61
N GLY A 325 -6.43 -13.39 17.64
CA GLY A 325 -7.10 -14.64 18.04
C GLY A 325 -8.07 -15.11 16.96
N SER A 326 -8.46 -16.38 16.98
CA SER A 326 -9.42 -16.97 16.04
C SER A 326 -10.71 -17.41 16.74
N ILE A 327 -11.82 -17.32 16.02
CA ILE A 327 -13.13 -17.87 16.40
C ILE A 327 -13.52 -18.88 15.34
N SER A 328 -13.53 -20.16 15.69
CA SER A 328 -13.73 -21.26 14.75
C SER A 328 -15.06 -21.96 15.02
N PHE A 329 -15.88 -22.14 14.00
CA PHE A 329 -17.11 -22.92 14.05
C PHE A 329 -16.91 -24.25 13.34
N ARG A 330 -17.30 -25.35 13.98
CA ARG A 330 -17.32 -26.64 13.28
C ARG A 330 -18.59 -26.74 12.44
N GLU A 331 -18.41 -26.90 11.14
CA GLU A 331 -19.51 -27.07 10.18
C GLU A 331 -19.99 -28.53 10.17
N HIS A 332 -19.05 -29.48 10.22
CA HIS A 332 -19.34 -30.89 10.45
C HIS A 332 -18.13 -31.67 10.93
N ILE A 333 -18.40 -32.84 11.51
CA ILE A 333 -17.44 -33.91 11.76
C ILE A 333 -17.86 -35.16 10.98
N ARG A 334 -16.87 -35.93 10.54
CA ARG A 334 -17.06 -37.22 9.89
C ARG A 334 -16.05 -38.21 10.46
N TRP A 335 -16.54 -39.30 11.04
CA TRP A 335 -15.72 -40.47 11.38
C TRP A 335 -15.68 -41.38 10.16
N ILE A 336 -14.52 -41.82 9.70
CA ILE A 336 -14.44 -42.59 8.46
C ILE A 336 -14.82 -44.06 8.74
N PRO A 337 -15.74 -44.68 7.94
CA PRO A 337 -16.29 -44.22 6.66
C PRO A 337 -17.68 -43.55 6.71
N ASP A 338 -18.22 -43.30 7.90
CA ASP A 338 -19.57 -42.78 8.15
C ASP A 338 -19.85 -41.45 7.40
N GLU A 339 -21.12 -41.06 7.29
CA GLU A 339 -21.50 -39.78 6.68
C GLU A 339 -21.18 -38.59 7.61
N ALA A 340 -20.89 -37.43 7.00
CA ALA A 340 -20.64 -36.20 7.76
C ALA A 340 -21.92 -35.74 8.50
N SER A 341 -21.77 -35.32 9.74
CA SER A 341 -22.86 -34.78 10.56
C SER A 341 -22.37 -33.70 11.51
N GLU A 342 -23.26 -32.86 12.02
CA GLU A 342 -22.91 -31.86 13.04
C GLU A 342 -23.94 -31.87 14.16
N PRO A 343 -23.82 -32.81 15.13
CA PRO A 343 -24.75 -32.91 16.25
C PRO A 343 -24.58 -31.78 17.27
N THR A 344 -23.52 -30.97 17.16
CA THR A 344 -23.16 -29.95 18.15
C THR A 344 -23.17 -28.53 17.59
N SER A 345 -23.34 -27.55 18.46
CA SER A 345 -22.96 -26.16 18.24
C SER A 345 -21.54 -25.98 18.77
N THR A 346 -20.56 -26.43 18.01
CA THR A 346 -19.13 -26.34 18.38
C THR A 346 -18.55 -24.98 18.04
N ILE A 347 -17.91 -24.35 19.02
CA ILE A 347 -17.17 -23.10 18.87
C ILE A 347 -15.85 -23.24 19.62
N VAL A 348 -14.75 -22.90 18.94
CA VAL A 348 -13.42 -22.78 19.54
C VAL A 348 -13.04 -21.31 19.55
N LEU A 349 -12.71 -20.78 20.73
CA LEU A 349 -12.08 -19.47 20.86
C LEU A 349 -10.60 -19.69 21.13
N THR A 350 -9.73 -19.16 20.27
CA THR A 350 -8.27 -19.18 20.47
C THR A 350 -7.75 -17.76 20.57
N SER A 351 -7.18 -17.39 21.71
CA SER A 351 -6.57 -16.08 21.94
C SER A 351 -5.31 -15.84 21.08
N PRO A 352 -4.84 -14.59 20.94
CA PRO A 352 -3.60 -14.27 20.23
C PRO A 352 -2.36 -15.03 20.75
N GLN A 353 -2.28 -15.30 22.06
CA GLN A 353 -1.21 -16.13 22.64
C GLN A 353 -1.50 -17.64 22.61
N ARG A 354 -2.41 -18.07 21.74
CA ARG A 354 -2.74 -19.48 21.48
C ARG A 354 -3.27 -20.25 22.69
N ARG A 355 -3.94 -19.57 23.62
CA ARG A 355 -4.78 -20.22 24.65
C ARG A 355 -6.19 -20.39 24.13
N PHE A 356 -6.80 -21.55 24.29
CA PHE A 356 -8.10 -21.84 23.70
C PHE A 356 -9.12 -22.39 24.70
N VAL A 357 -10.39 -22.23 24.35
CA VAL A 357 -11.55 -22.93 24.92
C VAL A 357 -12.40 -23.46 23.77
N ASP A 358 -12.51 -24.79 23.67
CA ASP A 358 -13.39 -25.54 22.77
C ASP A 358 -14.59 -26.07 23.54
N LEU A 359 -15.80 -25.66 23.15
CA LEU A 359 -17.04 -26.20 23.72
C LEU A 359 -17.91 -26.82 22.62
N ARG A 360 -18.17 -28.12 22.75
CA ARG A 360 -19.00 -28.91 21.84
C ARG A 360 -20.35 -29.18 22.50
N ILE A 361 -21.33 -28.32 22.21
CA ILE A 361 -22.64 -28.34 22.89
C ILE A 361 -23.67 -29.04 22.01
N LEU A 362 -24.33 -30.08 22.49
CA LEU A 362 -25.35 -30.79 21.70
C LEU A 362 -26.50 -29.86 21.29
N LYS A 363 -26.90 -29.92 20.01
CA LYS A 363 -28.00 -29.11 19.43
C LYS A 363 -29.38 -29.50 19.99
N GLN A 364 -29.54 -30.76 20.42
CA GLN A 364 -30.75 -31.27 21.07
C GLN A 364 -30.37 -32.00 22.36
N THR A 365 -31.10 -31.75 23.45
CA THR A 365 -30.99 -32.51 24.69
C THR A 365 -31.67 -33.88 24.54
N PRO A 366 -31.23 -34.93 25.26
CA PRO A 366 -32.06 -36.10 25.50
C PRO A 366 -33.25 -35.70 26.39
N THR A 367 -34.36 -35.31 25.75
CA THR A 367 -35.73 -35.12 26.28
C THR A 367 -35.90 -34.81 27.78
N VAL A 368 -36.15 -33.54 28.12
CA VAL A 368 -37.26 -33.10 29.02
C VAL A 368 -37.70 -31.70 28.59
N ASP A 369 -39.01 -31.50 28.40
CA ASP A 369 -39.64 -30.24 28.02
C ASP A 369 -39.42 -29.13 29.07
N GLY A 370 -38.77 -28.04 28.68
CA GLY A 370 -38.70 -26.80 29.47
C GLY A 370 -37.52 -25.90 29.09
N VAL A 371 -37.73 -24.59 29.08
CA VAL A 371 -36.63 -23.60 29.04
C VAL A 371 -35.90 -23.69 30.37
N GLN A 372 -34.76 -24.37 30.40
CA GLN A 372 -33.89 -24.44 31.58
C GLN A 372 -32.79 -23.38 31.46
N ASP A 373 -32.61 -22.56 32.49
CA ASP A 373 -31.55 -21.54 32.54
C ASP A 373 -30.15 -22.14 32.76
N THR A 374 -30.10 -23.39 33.25
CA THR A 374 -28.89 -24.21 33.48
C THR A 374 -29.16 -25.61 32.93
N HIS A 375 -28.24 -26.14 32.13
CA HIS A 375 -28.33 -27.49 31.57
C HIS A 375 -27.44 -28.46 32.35
N GLY A 376 -27.82 -29.73 32.37
CA GLY A 376 -26.97 -30.77 32.92
C GLY A 376 -25.74 -31.04 32.04
N ILE A 377 -24.79 -31.76 32.61
CA ILE A 377 -23.51 -32.07 31.95
C ILE A 377 -23.69 -32.90 30.68
N GLU A 378 -24.80 -33.63 30.55
CA GLU A 378 -25.16 -34.42 29.36
C GLU A 378 -25.31 -33.60 28.09
N ARG A 379 -25.47 -32.27 28.19
CA ARG A 379 -25.52 -31.37 27.03
C ARG A 379 -24.12 -31.02 26.49
N LEU A 380 -23.08 -31.18 27.31
CA LEU A 380 -21.68 -31.00 26.89
C LEU A 380 -21.17 -32.31 26.32
N GLU A 381 -21.03 -32.38 24.99
CA GLU A 381 -20.41 -33.55 24.35
C GLU A 381 -18.93 -33.64 24.70
N TRP A 382 -18.22 -32.51 24.58
CA TRP A 382 -16.85 -32.35 25.02
C TRP A 382 -16.56 -30.87 25.29
N GLY A 383 -15.86 -30.58 26.38
CA GLY A 383 -15.32 -29.26 26.66
C GLY A 383 -13.83 -29.37 26.99
N ILE A 384 -13.02 -28.58 26.30
CA ILE A 384 -11.56 -28.60 26.42
C ILE A 384 -11.05 -27.16 26.53
N ALA A 385 -10.02 -26.95 27.33
CA ALA A 385 -9.25 -25.71 27.29
C ALA A 385 -7.77 -25.99 27.50
N GLY A 386 -6.92 -25.16 26.90
CA GLY A 386 -5.47 -25.36 26.96
C GLY A 386 -4.69 -24.45 26.02
N THR A 387 -3.61 -24.95 25.46
CA THR A 387 -2.74 -24.22 24.52
C THR A 387 -2.62 -24.94 23.19
N SER A 388 -2.66 -24.18 22.09
CA SER A 388 -2.47 -24.71 20.74
C SER A 388 -1.11 -24.31 20.16
N SER A 389 -0.58 -25.17 19.30
CA SER A 389 0.65 -24.92 18.55
C SER A 389 0.51 -25.47 17.13
N SER A 390 1.21 -24.89 16.18
CA SER A 390 1.22 -25.38 14.80
C SER A 390 2.63 -25.41 14.24
N SER A 391 2.88 -26.36 13.36
CA SER A 391 4.14 -26.54 12.63
C SER A 391 3.84 -26.95 11.18
N THR A 392 4.79 -26.78 10.28
CA THR A 392 4.66 -27.31 8.91
C THR A 392 5.21 -28.74 8.88
N ARG A 393 4.45 -29.68 8.30
CA ARG A 393 4.93 -31.02 7.98
C ARG A 393 4.58 -31.40 6.55
N THR A 394 5.23 -32.42 6.02
CA THR A 394 4.91 -32.97 4.69
C THR A 394 3.90 -34.10 4.86
N ASP A 395 2.80 -34.07 4.12
CA ASP A 395 1.79 -35.14 4.12
C ASP A 395 2.25 -36.37 3.30
N ASP A 396 1.43 -37.43 3.32
CA ASP A 396 1.70 -38.67 2.59
C ASP A 396 1.79 -38.50 1.06
N GLN A 397 1.30 -37.38 0.53
CA GLN A 397 1.30 -37.05 -0.90
C GLN A 397 2.47 -36.12 -1.29
N GLY A 398 3.31 -35.73 -0.31
CA GLY A 398 4.44 -34.84 -0.53
C GLY A 398 4.10 -33.35 -0.50
N ALA A 399 2.87 -32.98 -0.12
CA ALA A 399 2.47 -31.59 0.03
C ALA A 399 2.84 -31.04 1.43
N GLU A 400 3.21 -29.76 1.51
CA GLU A 400 3.38 -29.09 2.80
C GLU A 400 2.00 -28.76 3.40
N VAL A 401 1.76 -29.26 4.61
CA VAL A 401 0.51 -29.07 5.36
C VAL A 401 0.81 -28.47 6.74
N ARG A 402 -0.13 -27.67 7.25
CA ARG A 402 -0.05 -27.15 8.61
C ARG A 402 -0.56 -28.20 9.58
N HIS A 403 0.34 -28.75 10.38
CA HIS A 403 0.03 -29.66 11.47
C HIS A 403 -0.21 -28.87 12.76
N SER A 404 -1.35 -29.07 13.40
CA SER A 404 -1.73 -28.39 14.64
C SER A 404 -1.91 -29.39 15.77
N ARG A 405 -1.51 -28.98 16.97
CA ARG A 405 -1.62 -29.77 18.19
C ARG A 405 -2.18 -28.91 19.31
N TRP A 406 -3.12 -29.47 20.06
CA TRP A 406 -3.80 -28.83 21.18
C TRP A 406 -3.48 -29.61 22.45
N GLU A 407 -2.78 -28.96 23.38
CA GLU A 407 -2.45 -29.54 24.68
C GLU A 407 -3.56 -29.22 25.68
N HIS A 408 -4.15 -30.23 26.29
CA HIS A 408 -5.28 -30.05 27.19
C HIS A 408 -4.78 -29.63 28.57
N TRP A 409 -5.48 -28.67 29.16
CA TRP A 409 -5.29 -28.25 30.55
C TRP A 409 -6.53 -28.49 31.40
N VAL A 410 -7.71 -28.31 30.80
CA VAL A 410 -9.02 -28.71 31.33
C VAL A 410 -9.67 -29.60 30.29
N ASP A 411 -10.20 -30.74 30.72
CA ASP A 411 -10.94 -31.67 29.87
C ASP A 411 -12.19 -32.17 30.61
N SER A 412 -13.35 -32.11 29.96
CA SER A 412 -14.60 -32.57 30.57
C SER A 412 -14.69 -34.10 30.68
N ARG A 413 -13.87 -34.86 29.95
CA ARG A 413 -13.91 -36.32 29.87
C ARG A 413 -12.85 -37.03 30.72
N THR A 414 -11.86 -36.32 31.22
CA THR A 414 -10.79 -36.88 32.05
C THR A 414 -10.38 -35.95 33.18
N THR A 415 -9.92 -36.52 34.30
CA THR A 415 -9.31 -35.80 35.43
C THR A 415 -7.79 -35.66 35.29
N GLU A 416 -7.18 -36.32 34.29
CA GLU A 416 -5.74 -36.31 34.01
C GLU A 416 -5.45 -35.69 32.62
N PRO A 417 -5.75 -34.39 32.40
CA PRO A 417 -5.67 -33.76 31.09
C PRO A 417 -4.23 -33.59 30.57
N GLU A 418 -3.22 -33.62 31.43
CA GLU A 418 -1.81 -33.47 31.02
C GLU A 418 -1.30 -34.55 30.04
N ASN A 419 -1.98 -35.70 29.97
CA ASN A 419 -1.66 -36.76 29.00
C ASN A 419 -2.58 -36.72 27.76
N ALA A 420 -3.53 -35.79 27.72
CA ALA A 420 -4.47 -35.63 26.62
C ALA A 420 -4.00 -34.51 25.68
N ALA A 421 -3.91 -34.84 24.39
CA ALA A 421 -3.73 -33.90 23.32
C ALA A 421 -4.38 -34.47 22.07
N ASP A 422 -5.07 -33.62 21.32
CA ASP A 422 -5.47 -33.90 19.95
C ASP A 422 -4.53 -33.19 18.96
N GLU A 423 -4.42 -33.79 17.77
CA GLU A 423 -3.60 -33.27 16.68
C GLU A 423 -4.24 -33.57 15.33
N GLY A 424 -4.06 -32.64 14.40
CA GLY A 424 -4.70 -32.68 13.10
C GLY A 424 -3.93 -31.91 12.03
N ASP A 425 -4.05 -32.37 10.79
CA ASP A 425 -3.52 -31.70 9.61
C ASP A 425 -4.59 -30.80 8.98
N MET A 426 -4.21 -29.55 8.73
CA MET A 426 -5.10 -28.49 8.26
C MET A 426 -4.96 -28.27 6.76
N TYR A 427 -6.01 -28.57 6.01
CA TYR A 427 -6.09 -28.42 4.56
C TYR A 427 -7.04 -27.26 4.19
N GLU A 428 -6.48 -26.13 3.75
CA GLU A 428 -7.26 -24.99 3.28
C GLU A 428 -8.07 -25.35 2.03
N GLN A 429 -9.37 -25.01 2.04
CA GLN A 429 -10.29 -25.27 0.95
C GLN A 429 -10.50 -24.03 0.06
N PRO A 430 -10.85 -24.19 -1.23
CA PRO A 430 -11.05 -23.06 -2.15
C PRO A 430 -12.13 -22.05 -1.74
N ASP A 431 -13.08 -22.45 -0.90
CA ASP A 431 -14.17 -21.62 -0.39
C ASP A 431 -13.81 -20.88 0.92
N GLY A 432 -12.58 -21.04 1.41
CA GLY A 432 -12.09 -20.42 2.64
C GLY A 432 -12.35 -21.22 3.91
N LEU A 433 -12.91 -22.44 3.81
CA LEU A 433 -13.01 -23.37 4.93
C LEU A 433 -11.69 -24.11 5.16
N THR A 434 -11.52 -24.69 6.35
CA THR A 434 -10.36 -25.54 6.67
C THR A 434 -10.84 -26.95 6.97
N LEU A 435 -10.37 -27.92 6.20
CA LEU A 435 -10.58 -29.34 6.49
C LEU A 435 -9.44 -29.83 7.37
N GLU A 436 -9.75 -30.17 8.62
CA GLU A 436 -8.86 -30.86 9.53
C GLU A 436 -8.98 -32.37 9.35
N LYS A 437 -7.84 -33.07 9.31
CA LYS A 437 -7.80 -34.54 9.32
C LYS A 437 -6.90 -35.02 10.44
N GLY A 438 -7.40 -35.97 11.21
CA GLY A 438 -6.65 -36.57 12.30
C GLY A 438 -7.12 -37.98 12.60
N ARG A 439 -6.64 -38.51 13.71
CA ARG A 439 -7.02 -39.84 14.21
C ARG A 439 -7.13 -39.79 15.72
N MET A 440 -8.26 -40.26 16.24
CA MET A 440 -8.49 -40.36 17.69
C MET A 440 -9.52 -41.44 18.02
N VAL A 441 -9.68 -41.76 19.31
CA VAL A 441 -10.74 -42.67 19.78
C VAL A 441 -12.13 -42.09 19.46
N ASN A 442 -12.89 -42.80 18.63
CA ASN A 442 -14.29 -42.45 18.39
C ASN A 442 -15.12 -42.75 19.66
N PRO A 443 -15.79 -41.74 20.26
CA PRO A 443 -16.50 -41.92 21.52
C PRO A 443 -17.70 -42.88 21.44
N ALA A 444 -18.28 -43.08 20.25
CA ALA A 444 -19.40 -44.01 20.06
C ALA A 444 -18.95 -45.49 20.00
N THR A 445 -17.72 -45.74 19.52
CA THR A 445 -17.22 -47.11 19.29
C THR A 445 -16.11 -47.53 20.25
N GLY A 446 -15.43 -46.57 20.89
CA GLY A 446 -14.24 -46.79 21.71
C GLY A 446 -12.99 -47.20 20.92
N ALA A 447 -13.00 -47.05 19.59
CA ALA A 447 -11.91 -47.45 18.71
C ALA A 447 -11.19 -46.26 18.06
N GLU A 448 -9.87 -46.37 17.91
CA GLU A 448 -9.04 -45.43 17.13
C GLU A 448 -9.50 -45.35 15.68
N THR A 449 -10.04 -44.20 15.28
CA THR A 449 -10.71 -43.98 14.00
C THR A 449 -10.22 -42.67 13.38
N ASP A 450 -10.01 -42.68 12.06
CA ASP A 450 -9.69 -41.47 11.31
C ASP A 450 -10.92 -40.55 11.27
N TYR A 451 -10.70 -39.24 11.42
CA TYR A 451 -11.76 -38.25 11.38
C TYR A 451 -11.44 -37.12 10.41
N GLU A 452 -12.50 -36.48 9.92
CA GLU A 452 -12.43 -35.23 9.18
C GLU A 452 -13.37 -34.20 9.85
N GLU A 453 -12.83 -33.04 10.22
CA GLU A 453 -13.60 -31.90 10.73
C GLU A 453 -13.49 -30.72 9.77
N LEU A 454 -14.63 -30.14 9.39
CA LEU A 454 -14.65 -28.96 8.54
C LEU A 454 -14.92 -27.73 9.39
N TRP A 455 -13.99 -26.78 9.34
CA TRP A 455 -13.98 -25.58 10.17
C TRP A 455 -14.21 -24.32 9.34
N ARG A 456 -15.06 -23.44 9.87
CA ARG A 456 -15.25 -22.07 9.39
C ARG A 456 -14.72 -21.09 10.42
N ASP A 457 -13.64 -20.40 10.06
CA ASP A 457 -13.08 -19.32 10.87
C ASP A 457 -13.80 -18.00 10.60
N VAL A 458 -14.02 -17.22 11.66
CA VAL A 458 -14.50 -15.84 11.54
C VAL A 458 -13.57 -14.89 12.28
N GLU A 459 -13.41 -13.71 11.71
CA GLU A 459 -12.65 -12.64 12.33
C GLU A 459 -13.33 -12.14 13.60
N PRO A 460 -12.59 -11.95 14.70
CA PRO A 460 -13.09 -11.24 15.87
C PRO A 460 -13.53 -9.82 15.51
N VAL A 461 -14.71 -9.43 16.00
CA VAL A 461 -15.26 -8.08 15.79
C VAL A 461 -15.33 -7.32 17.12
N THR A 462 -15.10 -6.02 17.06
CA THR A 462 -15.21 -5.12 18.21
C THR A 462 -16.66 -5.02 18.67
N VAL A 463 -16.89 -5.10 19.99
CA VAL A 463 -18.20 -4.82 20.60
C VAL A 463 -18.19 -3.45 21.27
N PRO A 464 -19.33 -2.73 21.36
CA PRO A 464 -19.40 -1.48 22.09
C PRO A 464 -19.02 -1.64 23.58
N PRO A 465 -18.36 -0.64 24.19
CA PRO A 465 -18.04 -0.68 25.62
C PRO A 465 -19.30 -0.78 26.47
N VAL A 466 -19.20 -1.50 27.58
CA VAL A 466 -20.30 -1.66 28.53
C VAL A 466 -20.70 -0.27 29.09
N GLY A 467 -21.97 0.10 28.92
CA GLY A 467 -22.50 1.39 29.41
C GLY A 467 -22.29 2.59 28.49
N ALA A 468 -21.71 2.41 27.29
CA ALA A 468 -21.65 3.47 26.29
C ALA A 468 -23.04 3.74 25.71
N ALA A 469 -23.72 4.78 26.18
CA ALA A 469 -24.86 5.34 25.47
C ALA A 469 -24.44 5.72 24.05
N ALA A 470 -25.30 5.45 23.08
CA ALA A 470 -25.11 5.71 21.67
C ALA A 470 -25.08 7.22 21.36
N GLU A 471 -24.11 7.98 21.87
CA GLU A 471 -23.89 9.38 21.51
C GLU A 471 -22.46 9.83 21.88
N GLY A 472 -21.57 9.84 20.88
CA GLY A 472 -20.40 10.75 20.86
C GLY A 472 -19.08 10.30 21.49
N GLY A 473 -18.92 9.07 21.98
CA GLY A 473 -17.63 8.56 22.48
C GLY A 473 -16.67 8.10 21.36
N GLU A 474 -15.36 8.27 21.55
CA GLU A 474 -14.33 7.68 20.67
C GLU A 474 -14.57 6.17 20.52
N ALA A 475 -14.60 5.68 19.28
CA ALA A 475 -14.76 4.26 19.00
C ALA A 475 -13.60 3.45 19.62
N PRO A 476 -13.85 2.26 20.22
CA PRO A 476 -12.80 1.42 20.77
C PRO A 476 -11.75 1.10 19.69
N LYS A 477 -10.47 1.19 20.07
CA LYS A 477 -9.32 1.12 19.15
C LYS A 477 -8.90 -0.30 18.75
N GLY A 478 -9.62 -1.34 19.17
CA GLY A 478 -9.26 -2.73 18.88
C GLY A 478 -10.30 -3.75 19.36
N VAL A 479 -10.08 -5.01 18.96
CA VAL A 479 -10.86 -6.16 19.42
C VAL A 479 -10.40 -6.53 20.83
N GLU A 480 -11.33 -6.46 21.79
CA GLU A 480 -11.11 -6.92 23.17
C GLU A 480 -10.73 -8.40 23.19
N CYS A 481 -9.64 -8.73 23.89
CA CYS A 481 -9.30 -10.11 24.22
C CYS A 481 -8.83 -10.23 25.66
N VAL A 482 -9.51 -11.06 26.44
CA VAL A 482 -9.14 -11.37 27.83
C VAL A 482 -9.09 -12.89 28.03
N VAL A 483 -8.04 -13.39 28.66
CA VAL A 483 -7.95 -14.78 29.09
C VAL A 483 -7.78 -14.84 30.60
N LEU A 484 -8.70 -15.54 31.26
CA LEU A 484 -8.63 -15.83 32.69
C LEU A 484 -8.27 -17.29 32.92
N LYS A 485 -7.44 -17.57 33.92
CA LYS A 485 -7.13 -18.92 34.38
C LYS A 485 -7.36 -19.03 35.88
N HIS A 486 -7.97 -20.12 36.32
CA HIS A 486 -8.11 -20.49 37.72
C HIS A 486 -7.41 -21.82 37.98
N GLU A 487 -6.72 -21.91 39.11
CA GLU A 487 -6.08 -23.13 39.59
C GLU A 487 -6.07 -23.13 41.12
N ASP A 488 -6.53 -24.23 41.73
CA ASP A 488 -6.35 -24.53 43.15
C ASP A 488 -5.81 -25.97 43.27
N GLU A 489 -4.53 -26.06 43.62
CA GLU A 489 -3.82 -27.33 43.79
C GLU A 489 -4.44 -28.24 44.87
N THR A 490 -5.10 -27.65 45.88
CA THR A 490 -5.64 -28.42 47.02
C THR A 490 -6.88 -29.20 46.62
N SER A 491 -7.79 -28.56 45.88
CA SER A 491 -9.02 -29.17 45.38
C SER A 491 -8.85 -29.81 43.99
N GLY A 492 -7.71 -29.56 43.32
CA GLY A 492 -7.50 -29.91 41.92
C GLY A 492 -8.38 -29.09 40.96
N ALA A 493 -8.95 -27.97 41.43
CA ALA A 493 -9.80 -27.13 40.60
C ALA A 493 -8.98 -26.46 39.50
N ARG A 494 -9.46 -26.54 38.27
CA ARG A 494 -8.89 -25.82 37.12
C ARG A 494 -10.00 -25.10 36.37
N GLY A 495 -9.68 -23.98 35.73
CA GLY A 495 -10.62 -23.28 34.87
C GLY A 495 -9.93 -22.33 33.91
N VAL A 496 -10.55 -22.14 32.74
CA VAL A 496 -10.11 -21.18 31.73
C VAL A 496 -11.33 -20.46 31.17
N VAL A 497 -11.22 -19.13 31.02
CA VAL A 497 -12.19 -18.29 30.31
C VAL A 497 -11.46 -17.54 29.21
N VAL A 498 -12.02 -17.53 28.01
CA VAL A 498 -11.54 -16.73 26.87
C VAL A 498 -12.68 -15.83 26.41
N TRP A 499 -12.47 -14.52 26.51
CA TRP A 499 -13.25 -13.49 25.83
C TRP A 499 -12.48 -13.02 24.59
N LEU A 500 -13.10 -13.10 23.42
CA LEU A 500 -12.55 -12.65 22.15
C LEU A 500 -13.63 -11.98 21.30
N GLY A 501 -13.56 -10.65 21.18
CA GLY A 501 -14.52 -9.86 20.41
C GLY A 501 -15.96 -10.06 20.90
N ARG A 502 -16.82 -10.60 20.04
CA ARG A 502 -18.25 -10.84 20.31
C ARG A 502 -18.59 -12.18 20.98
N PHE A 503 -17.59 -12.99 21.36
CA PHE A 503 -17.79 -14.28 22.02
C PHE A 503 -16.99 -14.38 23.31
N CYS A 504 -17.56 -15.03 24.31
CA CYS A 504 -16.84 -15.44 25.52
C CYS A 504 -17.23 -16.87 25.87
N GLN A 505 -16.25 -17.73 26.12
CA GLN A 505 -16.45 -19.10 26.58
C GLN A 505 -15.60 -19.37 27.82
N GLY A 506 -16.14 -20.17 28.72
CA GLY A 506 -15.40 -20.65 29.88
C GLY A 506 -15.70 -22.09 30.18
N ILE A 507 -14.72 -22.78 30.76
CA ILE A 507 -14.85 -24.12 31.33
C ILE A 507 -14.08 -24.19 32.64
N SER A 508 -14.62 -24.90 33.61
CA SER A 508 -13.95 -25.26 34.86
C SER A 508 -14.28 -26.67 35.27
N ARG A 509 -13.33 -27.32 35.94
CA ARG A 509 -13.46 -28.65 36.51
C ARG A 509 -12.96 -28.66 37.95
N VAL A 510 -13.70 -29.33 38.84
CA VAL A 510 -13.28 -29.64 40.22
C VAL A 510 -13.61 -31.10 40.50
N GLY A 511 -12.58 -31.96 40.57
CA GLY A 511 -12.82 -33.41 40.63
C GLY A 511 -13.63 -33.89 39.43
N GLU A 512 -14.83 -34.43 39.69
CA GLU A 512 -15.77 -34.89 38.66
C GLU A 512 -16.77 -33.82 38.19
N GLU A 513 -16.84 -32.69 38.89
CA GLU A 513 -17.80 -31.63 38.56
C GLU A 513 -17.24 -30.73 37.46
N VAL A 514 -18.04 -30.50 36.42
CA VAL A 514 -17.69 -29.65 35.28
C VAL A 514 -18.72 -28.53 35.16
N ALA A 515 -18.24 -27.31 34.94
CA ALA A 515 -19.05 -26.15 34.61
C ALA A 515 -18.56 -25.52 33.30
N ALA A 516 -19.48 -25.07 32.46
CA ALA A 516 -19.16 -24.39 31.21
C ALA A 516 -20.17 -23.29 30.89
N GLU A 517 -19.71 -22.20 30.30
CA GLU A 517 -20.55 -21.10 29.86
C GLU A 517 -20.16 -20.60 28.46
N ARG A 518 -21.18 -20.17 27.68
CA ARG A 518 -21.00 -19.45 26.42
C ARG A 518 -21.86 -18.20 26.42
N TRP A 519 -21.24 -17.10 26.01
CA TRP A 519 -21.84 -15.78 25.87
C TRP A 519 -21.59 -15.23 24.47
N GLU A 520 -22.59 -14.58 23.92
CA GLU A 520 -22.57 -14.03 22.56
C GLU A 520 -23.12 -12.61 22.58
N TRP A 521 -22.42 -11.69 21.92
CA TRP A 521 -22.90 -10.33 21.69
C TRP A 521 -23.62 -10.23 20.36
N LYS A 522 -24.81 -9.61 20.37
CA LYS A 522 -25.57 -9.29 19.16
C LYS A 522 -25.94 -7.82 19.12
N GLU A 523 -25.84 -7.23 17.93
CA GLU A 523 -26.22 -5.84 17.70
C GLU A 523 -27.71 -5.64 18.04
N GLY A 524 -28.01 -4.62 18.84
CA GLY A 524 -29.36 -4.32 19.33
C GLY A 524 -29.84 -5.17 20.52
N GLU A 525 -29.26 -6.34 20.77
CA GLU A 525 -29.61 -7.20 21.93
C GLU A 525 -28.58 -7.13 23.08
N GLY A 526 -27.31 -6.83 22.77
CA GLY A 526 -26.22 -6.84 23.73
C GLY A 526 -25.66 -8.24 24.00
N TRP A 527 -25.00 -8.41 25.14
CA TRP A 527 -24.46 -9.70 25.59
C TRP A 527 -25.57 -10.61 26.10
N ARG A 528 -25.60 -11.84 25.62
CA ARG A 528 -26.52 -12.89 26.09
C ARG A 528 -25.77 -14.17 26.38
N ARG A 529 -26.07 -14.79 27.53
CA ARG A 529 -25.65 -16.16 27.82
C ARG A 529 -26.44 -17.12 26.96
N THR A 530 -25.76 -17.84 26.07
CA THR A 530 -26.38 -18.85 25.19
C THR A 530 -26.23 -20.27 25.72
N VAL A 531 -25.25 -20.52 26.59
CA VAL A 531 -25.03 -21.81 27.26
C VAL A 531 -24.62 -21.60 28.71
N ARG A 532 -25.20 -22.40 29.61
CA ARG A 532 -24.76 -22.60 30.99
C ARG A 532 -24.91 -24.08 31.32
N ILE A 533 -23.83 -24.71 31.75
CA ILE A 533 -23.74 -26.12 32.12
C ILE A 533 -23.11 -26.23 33.50
N GLY A 534 -23.68 -27.11 34.34
CA GLY A 534 -23.24 -27.31 35.71
C GLY A 534 -23.66 -26.20 36.67
N ASP A 535 -23.44 -26.45 37.96
CA ASP A 535 -23.95 -25.59 39.03
C ASP A 535 -23.01 -24.44 39.40
N ARG A 536 -21.69 -24.62 39.20
CA ARG A 536 -20.68 -23.61 39.51
C ARG A 536 -20.73 -22.44 38.52
N ALA A 537 -20.67 -21.22 39.03
CA ALA A 537 -20.62 -20.01 38.22
C ALA A 537 -19.20 -19.75 37.68
N LEU A 538 -19.13 -19.21 36.45
CA LEU A 538 -17.88 -18.73 35.85
C LEU A 538 -17.87 -17.20 35.81
N PRO A 539 -16.70 -16.54 35.87
CA PRO A 539 -16.60 -15.08 35.91
C PRO A 539 -16.97 -14.39 34.57
N CYS A 540 -17.57 -15.09 33.61
CA CYS A 540 -17.93 -14.58 32.29
C CYS A 540 -18.85 -13.36 32.39
N GLU A 541 -19.92 -13.42 33.18
CA GLU A 541 -20.85 -12.29 33.33
C GLU A 541 -20.16 -11.07 33.94
N VAL A 542 -19.38 -11.27 35.00
CA VAL A 542 -18.62 -10.22 35.67
C VAL A 542 -17.65 -9.57 34.67
N LEU A 543 -16.94 -10.39 33.89
CA LEU A 543 -16.02 -9.93 32.86
C LEU A 543 -16.72 -9.06 31.81
N LEU A 544 -17.89 -9.49 31.32
CA LEU A 544 -18.61 -8.85 30.22
C LEU A 544 -19.49 -7.67 30.63
N MET A 545 -19.90 -7.57 31.90
CA MET A 545 -20.89 -6.59 32.36
C MET A 545 -20.31 -5.49 33.26
N THR A 546 -19.08 -5.66 33.78
CA THR A 546 -18.48 -4.63 34.65
C THR A 546 -17.71 -3.56 33.87
N GLY A 547 -17.26 -3.86 32.64
CA GLY A 547 -16.41 -2.95 31.87
C GLY A 547 -15.08 -2.62 32.57
N ALA A 548 -14.66 -3.43 33.54
CA ALA A 548 -13.43 -3.20 34.28
C ALA A 548 -12.22 -3.37 33.36
N ALA A 549 -11.33 -2.38 33.33
CA ALA A 549 -10.07 -2.49 32.62
C ALA A 549 -9.17 -3.51 33.35
N LEU A 550 -9.07 -4.71 32.79
CA LEU A 550 -8.19 -5.75 33.31
C LEU A 550 -6.77 -5.58 32.74
N SER A 551 -5.78 -5.97 33.52
CA SER A 551 -4.39 -5.99 33.07
C SER A 551 -3.74 -7.30 33.48
N VAL A 552 -2.79 -7.77 32.67
CA VAL A 552 -2.08 -9.03 32.94
C VAL A 552 -1.43 -8.98 34.32
N GLY A 553 -1.63 -10.03 35.11
CA GLY A 553 -1.17 -10.13 36.50
C GLY A 553 -2.12 -9.56 37.55
N THR A 554 -3.30 -9.05 37.14
CA THR A 554 -4.41 -8.79 38.07
C THR A 554 -5.27 -10.04 38.26
N HIS A 555 -6.17 -9.98 39.24
CA HIS A 555 -7.06 -11.09 39.58
C HIS A 555 -8.52 -10.66 39.54
N VAL A 556 -9.38 -11.55 39.06
CA VAL A 556 -10.83 -11.46 39.17
C VAL A 556 -11.26 -12.42 40.27
N VAL A 557 -11.87 -11.90 41.33
CA VAL A 557 -12.47 -12.72 42.39
C VAL A 557 -13.93 -12.93 42.04
N HIS A 558 -14.33 -14.18 41.88
CA HIS A 558 -15.72 -14.56 41.64
C HIS A 558 -16.11 -15.70 42.56
N GLU A 559 -17.13 -15.48 43.38
CA GLU A 559 -17.47 -16.34 44.51
C GLU A 559 -16.26 -16.53 45.44
N GLU A 560 -15.83 -17.77 45.67
CA GLU A 560 -14.64 -18.10 46.48
C GLU A 560 -13.39 -18.35 45.62
N ALA A 561 -13.49 -18.25 44.29
CA ALA A 561 -12.42 -18.54 43.36
C ALA A 561 -11.68 -17.27 42.90
N VAL A 562 -10.36 -17.36 42.82
CA VAL A 562 -9.48 -16.33 42.25
C VAL A 562 -9.06 -16.74 40.84
N TRP A 563 -9.27 -15.84 39.88
CA TRP A 563 -8.96 -16.04 38.47
C TRP A 563 -7.88 -15.05 38.02
N ASP A 564 -6.75 -15.57 37.54
CA ASP A 564 -5.63 -14.78 37.05
C ASP A 564 -5.86 -14.29 35.63
N VAL A 565 -5.61 -13.01 35.38
CA VAL A 565 -5.61 -12.44 34.03
C VAL A 565 -4.30 -12.79 33.33
N LEU A 566 -4.34 -13.74 32.39
CA LEU A 566 -3.17 -14.18 31.62
C LEU A 566 -2.94 -13.37 30.35
N GLU A 567 -4.01 -12.83 29.77
CA GLU A 567 -3.98 -12.00 28.58
C GLU A 567 -5.06 -10.93 28.69
N SER A 568 -4.73 -9.71 28.28
CA SER A 568 -5.66 -8.58 28.23
C SER A 568 -5.19 -7.62 27.13
N ARG A 569 -6.04 -7.30 26.15
CA ARG A 569 -5.72 -6.44 25.01
C ARG A 569 -6.89 -5.59 24.56
#